data_AF-A0A935NFT3-F1
#
_entry.id   AF-A0A935NFT3-F1
#
_cell.length_a   1.000
_cell.length_b   1.000
_cell.length_c   1.000
_cell.angle_alpha   90.00
_cell.angle_beta   90.00
_cell.angle_gamma   90.00
#
_symmetry.space_group_name_H-M   'P 1'
#
loop_
_entity.id
_entity.type
_entity.pdbx_description
1 polymer ?
#
loop_
_entity_poly.entity_id
_entity_poly.type
_entity_poly.pdbx_seq_one_letter_code
_entity_poly.pdbx_strand_id
1 'polypeptide(L)'
;MQPERFAQIVYLRVFKLHSFFESVRKRVQAQYRVMWLLQQLAPDHNTIANFRKDNQKAIREVFRHTVRIAKQFQLIGGKLIAGDSTKLRAQNSKKNNFNEKKIAQHLAYIDKKLDEYNAELAAADEDNKQTIQAEIDKQTQRKQNYQVLQQQLEDTGEKQISTTDPDSRQLITRNNITEVGYNVQTTVDDKHKLIIDYKLTNTNDSKAYGRDAAKRANNIANNGFYRPLRQRISHRSEIKTAVEMG
;
A
#
# COMPACT_ATOMS: atom_id res chain seq x y z
N MET A 1 -13.21 -0.07 -30.25
CA MET A 1 -12.91 0.53 -28.92
C MET A 1 -14.15 0.34 -28.07
N GLN A 2 -14.23 -0.70 -27.22
CA GLN A 2 -15.47 -1.02 -26.49
C GLN A 2 -15.43 -0.49 -25.04
N PRO A 3 -16.48 0.24 -24.58
CA PRO A 3 -16.56 0.84 -23.24
C PRO A 3 -16.68 -0.18 -22.09
N GLU A 4 -16.87 -1.47 -22.37
CA GLU A 4 -17.20 -2.45 -21.33
C GLU A 4 -16.00 -2.99 -20.54
N ARG A 5 -14.76 -2.83 -21.04
CA ARG A 5 -13.56 -3.21 -20.27
C ARG A 5 -13.13 -2.17 -19.23
N PHE A 6 -13.64 -0.95 -19.29
CA PHE A 6 -13.43 0.07 -18.25
C PHE A 6 -14.27 -0.21 -17.00
N ALA A 7 -15.46 -0.79 -17.17
CA ALA A 7 -16.38 -1.11 -16.07
C ALA A 7 -15.80 -2.18 -15.13
N GLN A 8 -15.10 -3.20 -15.65
CA GLN A 8 -14.48 -4.26 -14.82
C GLN A 8 -13.17 -3.84 -14.15
N ILE A 9 -12.42 -2.91 -14.73
CA ILE A 9 -11.15 -2.42 -14.16
C ILE A 9 -11.40 -1.37 -13.06
N VAL A 10 -12.48 -0.60 -13.16
CA VAL A 10 -12.93 0.32 -12.09
C VAL A 10 -13.65 -0.43 -10.96
N TYR A 11 -14.38 -1.52 -11.25
CA TYR A 11 -15.10 -2.30 -10.24
C TYR A 11 -14.19 -2.79 -9.10
N LEU A 12 -12.93 -3.12 -9.39
CA LEU A 12 -11.94 -3.55 -8.39
C LEU A 12 -11.21 -2.38 -7.69
N ARG A 13 -11.15 -1.20 -8.33
CA ARG A 13 -10.59 0.04 -7.75
C ARG A 13 -11.49 0.65 -6.67
N VAL A 14 -12.79 0.40 -6.80
CA VAL A 14 -13.86 1.05 -6.04
C VAL A 14 -14.31 0.17 -4.87
N PHE A 15 -14.53 -1.15 -5.02
CA PHE A 15 -15.36 -1.89 -4.06
C PHE A 15 -14.91 -1.92 -2.58
N LYS A 16 -13.62 -1.72 -2.22
CA LYS A 16 -13.17 -1.66 -0.80
C LYS A 16 -12.98 -0.25 -0.25
N LEU A 17 -12.48 0.69 -1.05
CA LEU A 17 -12.29 2.09 -0.62
C LEU A 17 -13.57 2.91 -0.82
N HIS A 18 -14.29 2.71 -1.92
CA HIS A 18 -15.62 3.28 -2.11
C HIS A 18 -16.61 2.72 -1.10
N SER A 19 -16.64 1.41 -0.82
CA SER A 19 -17.55 0.91 0.23
C SER A 19 -17.21 1.49 1.60
N PHE A 20 -15.92 1.70 1.91
CA PHE A 20 -15.50 2.41 3.11
C PHE A 20 -16.00 3.86 3.10
N PHE A 21 -15.74 4.62 2.04
CA PHE A 21 -16.14 6.03 1.94
C PHE A 21 -17.65 6.22 1.86
N GLU A 22 -18.35 5.29 1.23
CA GLU A 22 -19.80 5.23 1.19
C GLU A 22 -20.37 4.86 2.57
N SER A 23 -19.70 3.99 3.33
CA SER A 23 -20.04 3.74 4.73
C SER A 23 -19.83 4.98 5.60
N VAL A 24 -18.73 5.72 5.39
CA VAL A 24 -18.47 6.99 6.08
C VAL A 24 -19.53 8.02 5.69
N ARG A 25 -19.85 8.17 4.41
CA ARG A 25 -20.94 9.02 3.92
C ARG A 25 -22.26 8.69 4.60
N LYS A 26 -22.65 7.42 4.63
CA LYS A 26 -23.87 6.97 5.32
C LYS A 26 -23.87 7.34 6.79
N ARG A 27 -22.72 7.22 7.49
CA ARG A 27 -22.57 7.62 8.89
C ARG A 27 -22.67 9.14 9.08
N VAL A 28 -22.05 9.92 8.20
CA VAL A 28 -22.13 11.39 8.18
C VAL A 28 -23.58 11.85 8.04
N GLN A 29 -24.33 11.19 7.16
CA GLN A 29 -25.74 11.49 6.90
C GLN A 29 -26.69 10.97 8.00
N ALA A 30 -26.27 9.96 8.79
CA ALA A 30 -27.10 9.38 9.85
C ALA A 30 -26.87 10.01 11.22
N GLN A 31 -25.71 10.63 11.47
CA GLN A 31 -25.38 11.20 12.77
C GLN A 31 -25.72 12.69 12.82
N TYR A 32 -26.77 13.04 13.57
CA TYR A 32 -27.26 14.43 13.71
C TYR A 32 -26.17 15.43 14.14
N ARG A 33 -25.21 15.04 14.99
CA ARG A 33 -24.09 15.90 15.41
C ARG A 33 -23.16 16.26 14.23
N VAL A 34 -22.96 15.30 13.34
CA VAL A 34 -22.11 15.49 12.16
C VAL A 34 -22.86 16.32 11.11
N MET A 35 -24.16 16.07 10.92
CA MET A 35 -25.00 16.91 10.06
C MET A 35 -25.01 18.36 10.52
N TRP A 36 -25.14 18.59 11.83
CA TRP A 36 -25.08 19.94 12.42
C TRP A 36 -23.71 20.59 12.18
N LEU A 37 -22.61 19.87 12.41
CA LEU A 37 -21.25 20.37 12.19
C LEU A 37 -20.99 20.74 10.72
N LEU A 38 -21.57 19.98 9.80
CA LEU A 38 -21.46 20.19 8.36
C LEU A 38 -22.52 21.16 7.81
N GLN A 39 -23.34 21.78 8.66
CA GLN A 39 -24.43 22.67 8.24
C GLN A 39 -25.35 22.00 7.20
N GLN A 40 -25.70 20.73 7.44
CA GLN A 40 -26.50 19.86 6.57
C GLN A 40 -25.88 19.52 5.21
N LEU A 41 -24.60 19.85 4.98
CA LEU A 41 -23.90 19.36 3.79
C LEU A 41 -23.77 17.83 3.82
N ALA A 42 -24.01 17.22 2.66
CA ALA A 42 -24.00 15.78 2.45
C ALA A 42 -22.89 15.39 1.46
N PRO A 43 -21.60 15.42 1.89
CA PRO A 43 -20.48 15.17 0.99
C PRO A 43 -20.54 13.75 0.40
N ASP A 44 -20.22 13.64 -0.87
CA ASP A 44 -20.11 12.35 -1.55
C ASP A 44 -18.77 11.65 -1.20
N HIS A 45 -18.62 10.40 -1.65
CA HIS A 45 -17.41 9.61 -1.36
C HIS A 45 -16.14 10.25 -1.95
N ASN A 46 -16.24 10.94 -3.09
CA ASN A 46 -15.11 11.61 -3.73
C ASN A 46 -14.67 12.83 -2.93
N THR A 47 -15.62 13.62 -2.44
CA THR A 47 -15.36 14.78 -1.56
C THR A 47 -14.62 14.34 -0.30
N ILE A 48 -15.07 13.25 0.34
CA ILE A 48 -14.41 12.71 1.54
C ILE A 48 -13.00 12.19 1.20
N ALA A 49 -12.82 11.52 0.06
CA ALA A 49 -11.52 11.00 -0.36
C ALA A 49 -10.52 12.13 -0.66
N ASN A 50 -10.93 13.14 -1.41
CA ASN A 50 -10.11 14.32 -1.73
C ASN A 50 -9.76 15.10 -0.46
N PHE A 51 -10.74 15.35 0.42
CA PHE A 51 -10.50 15.99 1.70
C PHE A 51 -9.41 15.27 2.51
N ARG A 52 -9.44 13.93 2.55
CA ARG A 52 -8.40 13.15 3.25
C ARG A 52 -7.03 13.22 2.59
N LYS A 53 -6.98 13.23 1.26
CA LYS A 53 -5.74 13.36 0.49
C LYS A 53 -5.07 14.71 0.78
N ASP A 54 -5.86 15.78 0.73
CA ASP A 54 -5.35 17.15 0.85
C ASP A 54 -5.03 17.54 2.30
N ASN A 55 -5.69 16.90 3.28
CA ASN A 55 -5.57 17.23 4.71
C ASN A 55 -4.90 16.13 5.56
N GLN A 56 -4.02 15.32 4.97
CA GLN A 56 -3.38 14.19 5.66
C GLN A 56 -2.70 14.58 6.99
N LYS A 57 -2.01 15.73 7.02
CA LYS A 57 -1.35 16.24 8.23
C LYS A 57 -2.35 16.58 9.33
N ALA A 58 -3.42 17.31 9.00
CA ALA A 58 -4.46 17.70 9.95
C ALA A 58 -5.16 16.48 10.54
N ILE A 59 -5.49 15.47 9.71
CA ILE A 59 -6.10 14.23 10.18
C ILE A 59 -5.20 13.50 11.17
N ARG A 60 -3.88 13.47 10.91
CA ARG A 60 -2.92 12.86 11.83
C ARG A 60 -2.86 13.61 13.16
N GLU A 61 -2.91 14.93 13.14
CA GLU A 61 -2.94 15.73 14.36
C GLU A 61 -4.25 15.55 15.13
N VAL A 62 -5.40 15.54 14.48
CA VAL A 62 -6.70 15.24 15.11
C VAL A 62 -6.65 13.87 15.80
N PHE A 63 -6.11 12.84 15.14
CA PHE A 63 -5.92 11.52 15.76
C PHE A 63 -5.05 11.60 17.03
N ARG A 64 -3.90 12.31 16.96
CA ARG A 64 -3.02 12.50 18.12
C ARG A 64 -3.72 13.23 19.27
N HIS A 65 -4.51 14.26 18.96
CA HIS A 65 -5.31 14.98 19.96
C HIS A 65 -6.37 14.08 20.60
N THR A 66 -7.09 13.28 19.82
CA THR A 66 -8.05 12.30 20.34
C THR A 66 -7.39 11.30 21.29
N VAL A 67 -6.19 10.80 20.96
CA VAL A 67 -5.43 9.91 21.84
C VAL A 67 -5.00 10.62 23.13
N ARG A 68 -4.55 11.89 23.05
CA ARG A 68 -4.22 12.70 24.24
C ARG A 68 -5.44 12.91 25.15
N ILE A 69 -6.60 13.21 24.56
CA ILE A 69 -7.86 13.37 25.28
C ILE A 69 -8.24 12.04 25.96
N ALA A 70 -8.18 10.92 25.24
CA ALA A 70 -8.43 9.60 25.80
C ALA A 70 -7.50 9.27 26.99
N LYS A 71 -6.23 9.69 26.92
CA LYS A 71 -5.30 9.59 28.04
C LYS A 71 -5.72 10.46 29.23
N GLN A 72 -6.12 11.71 29.01
CA GLN A 72 -6.59 12.62 30.08
C GLN A 72 -7.82 12.05 30.80
N PHE A 73 -8.73 11.42 30.07
CA PHE A 73 -9.88 10.70 30.63
C PHE A 73 -9.55 9.31 31.20
N GLN A 74 -8.26 8.95 31.32
CA GLN A 74 -7.79 7.66 31.83
C GLN A 74 -8.34 6.46 31.05
N LEU A 75 -8.72 6.64 29.79
CA LEU A 75 -9.16 5.57 28.89
C LEU A 75 -8.00 4.80 28.26
N ILE A 76 -6.78 5.31 28.39
CA ILE A 76 -5.55 4.62 28.01
C ILE A 76 -4.85 4.24 29.31
N GLY A 77 -4.80 2.94 29.61
CA GLY A 77 -4.19 2.45 30.83
C GLY A 77 -2.67 2.48 30.79
N GLY A 78 -2.08 2.31 29.61
CA GLY A 78 -0.65 2.42 29.39
C GLY A 78 0.19 1.35 30.09
N LYS A 79 -0.42 0.33 30.73
CA LYS A 79 0.31 -0.75 31.40
C LYS A 79 0.86 -1.78 30.42
N LEU A 80 0.08 -2.10 29.40
CA LEU A 80 0.41 -3.07 28.36
C LEU A 80 0.04 -2.47 27.02
N ILE A 81 1.04 -2.36 26.14
CA ILE A 81 0.85 -1.92 24.76
C ILE A 81 1.09 -3.11 23.83
N ALA A 82 0.06 -3.46 23.07
CA ALA A 82 0.12 -4.51 22.08
C ALA A 82 0.41 -3.93 20.70
N GLY A 83 1.38 -4.48 19.98
CA GLY A 83 1.68 -4.12 18.60
C GLY A 83 1.36 -5.25 17.63
N ASP A 84 0.68 -4.92 16.52
CA ASP A 84 0.45 -5.86 15.40
C ASP A 84 0.67 -5.16 14.05
N SER A 85 0.89 -5.95 13.00
CA SER A 85 1.07 -5.46 11.63
C SER A 85 0.00 -6.04 10.71
N THR A 86 -0.71 -5.16 10.00
CA THR A 86 -1.71 -5.54 9.00
C THR A 86 -1.20 -5.18 7.62
N LYS A 87 -1.20 -6.16 6.70
CA LYS A 87 -0.91 -5.91 5.28
C LYS A 87 -2.18 -5.47 4.59
N LEU A 88 -2.16 -4.27 3.99
CA LEU A 88 -3.26 -3.72 3.21
C LEU A 88 -2.92 -3.80 1.74
N ARG A 89 -3.80 -4.39 0.93
CA ARG A 89 -3.60 -4.43 -0.53
C ARG A 89 -3.64 -3.02 -1.11
N ALA A 90 -2.68 -2.75 -1.99
CA ALA A 90 -2.61 -1.53 -2.77
C ALA A 90 -3.42 -1.67 -4.06
N GLN A 91 -3.60 -0.55 -4.75
CA GLN A 91 -4.24 -0.51 -6.06
C GLN A 91 -3.22 -0.83 -7.17
N ASN A 92 -2.45 -1.89 -6.99
CA ASN A 92 -1.49 -2.35 -7.99
C ASN A 92 -1.54 -3.88 -8.12
N SER A 93 -1.42 -4.36 -9.35
CA SER A 93 -1.36 -5.80 -9.60
C SER A 93 0.07 -6.31 -9.47
N LYS A 94 0.25 -7.60 -9.16
CA LYS A 94 1.59 -8.23 -9.18
C LYS A 94 2.24 -8.17 -10.56
N LYS A 95 1.43 -8.13 -11.63
CA LYS A 95 1.91 -7.99 -13.01
C LYS A 95 2.49 -6.60 -13.26
N ASN A 96 1.94 -5.58 -12.61
CA ASN A 96 2.33 -4.17 -12.70
C ASN A 96 3.33 -3.74 -11.61
N ASN A 97 3.98 -4.71 -10.96
CA ASN A 97 5.13 -4.47 -10.08
C ASN A 97 6.38 -5.04 -10.75
N PHE A 98 7.42 -4.23 -10.86
CA PHE A 98 8.64 -4.55 -11.58
C PHE A 98 9.85 -4.47 -10.65
N ASN A 99 10.74 -5.44 -10.76
CA ASN A 99 12.07 -5.41 -10.18
C ASN A 99 13.09 -5.57 -11.30
N GLU A 100 14.36 -5.31 -11.01
CA GLU A 100 15.45 -5.38 -11.97
C GLU A 100 15.45 -6.72 -12.74
N LYS A 101 15.34 -7.84 -12.02
CA LYS A 101 15.29 -9.19 -12.64
C LYS A 101 14.13 -9.35 -13.61
N LYS A 102 12.93 -8.87 -13.26
CA LYS A 102 11.73 -8.98 -14.09
C LYS A 102 11.83 -8.09 -15.32
N ILE A 103 12.43 -6.92 -15.20
CA ILE A 103 12.69 -6.03 -16.34
C ILE A 103 13.69 -6.68 -17.29
N ALA A 104 14.81 -7.19 -16.78
CA ALA A 104 15.80 -7.90 -17.59
C ALA A 104 15.20 -9.10 -18.35
N GLN A 105 14.33 -9.87 -17.69
CA GLN A 105 13.60 -10.97 -18.34
C GLN A 105 12.66 -10.48 -19.46
N HIS A 106 11.96 -9.36 -19.26
CA HIS A 106 11.11 -8.78 -20.30
C HIS A 106 11.91 -8.23 -21.47
N LEU A 107 13.05 -7.57 -21.23
CA LEU A 107 13.94 -7.08 -22.27
C LEU A 107 14.50 -8.24 -23.11
N ALA A 108 15.04 -9.29 -22.48
CA ALA A 108 15.55 -10.46 -23.19
C ALA A 108 14.47 -11.17 -24.03
N TYR A 109 13.23 -11.25 -23.52
CA TYR A 109 12.11 -11.79 -24.28
C TYR A 109 11.75 -10.94 -25.50
N ILE A 110 11.77 -9.60 -25.35
CA ILE A 110 11.48 -8.67 -26.43
C ILE A 110 12.58 -8.73 -27.50
N ASP A 111 13.85 -8.78 -27.10
CA ASP A 111 14.97 -8.89 -28.03
C ASP A 111 14.87 -10.15 -28.88
N LYS A 112 14.60 -11.30 -28.25
CA LYS A 112 14.34 -12.54 -28.97
C LYS A 112 13.17 -12.43 -29.96
N LYS A 113 12.08 -11.76 -29.56
CA LYS A 113 10.91 -11.57 -30.43
C LYS A 113 11.19 -10.63 -31.59
N LEU A 114 11.99 -9.59 -31.37
CA LEU A 114 12.44 -8.69 -32.44
C LEU A 114 13.32 -9.43 -33.44
N ASP A 115 14.24 -10.29 -32.98
CA ASP A 115 15.07 -11.13 -33.87
C ASP A 115 14.20 -12.07 -34.72
N GLU A 116 13.20 -12.72 -34.11
CA GLU A 116 12.23 -13.57 -34.82
C GLU A 116 11.46 -12.77 -35.89
N TYR A 117 10.90 -11.60 -35.54
CA TYR A 117 10.16 -10.78 -36.49
C TYR A 117 11.04 -10.19 -37.60
N ASN A 118 12.30 -9.83 -37.30
CA ASN A 118 13.23 -9.36 -38.31
C ASN A 118 13.60 -10.48 -39.31
N ALA A 119 13.73 -11.72 -38.84
CA ALA A 119 13.95 -12.87 -39.71
C ALA A 119 12.71 -13.17 -40.57
N GLU A 120 11.51 -13.10 -39.98
CA GLU A 120 10.23 -13.24 -40.72
C GLU A 120 10.07 -12.13 -41.77
N LEU A 121 10.43 -10.89 -41.44
CA LEU A 121 10.36 -9.75 -42.35
C LEU A 121 11.25 -9.95 -43.59
N ALA A 122 12.42 -10.58 -43.42
CA ALA A 122 13.33 -10.88 -44.52
C ALA A 122 12.81 -11.98 -45.47
N ALA A 123 11.93 -12.86 -44.99
CA ALA A 123 11.36 -13.99 -45.74
C ALA A 123 9.92 -13.74 -46.23
N ALA A 124 9.30 -12.62 -45.87
CA ALA A 124 7.89 -12.35 -46.13
C ALA A 124 7.63 -11.66 -47.47
N ASP A 125 6.50 -12.03 -48.09
CA ASP A 125 5.94 -11.36 -49.27
C ASP A 125 5.41 -9.95 -48.93
N GLU A 126 5.30 -9.07 -49.94
CA GLU A 126 4.95 -7.64 -49.81
C GLU A 126 3.72 -7.35 -48.90
N ASP A 127 2.68 -8.17 -48.98
CA ASP A 127 1.44 -7.99 -48.19
C ASP A 127 1.62 -8.31 -46.70
N ASN A 128 2.54 -9.22 -46.35
CA ASN A 128 2.80 -9.61 -44.96
C ASN A 128 3.81 -8.68 -44.27
N LYS A 129 4.68 -8.00 -45.03
CA LYS A 129 5.70 -7.07 -44.49
C LYS A 129 5.09 -5.95 -43.64
N GLN A 130 3.95 -5.38 -44.06
CA GLN A 130 3.29 -4.30 -43.30
C GLN A 130 2.82 -4.75 -41.92
N THR A 131 2.28 -5.97 -41.82
CA THR A 131 1.79 -6.53 -40.56
C THR A 131 2.95 -6.83 -39.61
N ILE A 132 4.05 -7.39 -40.13
CA ILE A 132 5.26 -7.69 -39.35
C ILE A 132 5.90 -6.41 -38.84
N GLN A 133 6.01 -5.37 -39.68
CA GLN A 133 6.55 -4.07 -39.27
C GLN A 133 5.75 -3.45 -38.10
N ALA A 134 4.42 -3.54 -38.14
CA ALA A 134 3.58 -3.05 -37.04
C ALA A 134 3.83 -3.80 -35.71
N GLU A 135 4.11 -5.11 -35.76
CA GLU A 135 4.48 -5.87 -34.56
C GLU A 135 5.90 -5.52 -34.07
N ILE A 136 6.86 -5.28 -34.96
CA ILE A 136 8.21 -4.78 -34.62
C ILE A 136 8.11 -3.44 -33.89
N ASP A 137 7.33 -2.49 -34.42
CA ASP A 137 7.17 -1.17 -33.82
C ASP A 137 6.56 -1.27 -32.40
N LYS A 138 5.56 -2.13 -32.25
CA LYS A 138 4.91 -2.41 -30.96
C LYS A 138 5.86 -3.05 -29.95
N GLN A 139 6.72 -3.98 -30.35
CA GLN A 139 7.73 -4.55 -29.45
C GLN A 139 8.82 -3.53 -29.12
N THR A 140 9.22 -2.70 -30.08
CA THR A 140 10.19 -1.62 -29.87
C THR A 140 9.68 -0.60 -28.86
N GLN A 141 8.41 -0.19 -28.97
CA GLN A 141 7.76 0.69 -28.00
C GLN A 141 7.70 0.05 -26.60
N ARG A 142 7.42 -1.26 -26.52
CA ARG A 142 7.46 -1.99 -25.24
C ARG A 142 8.86 -2.02 -24.64
N LYS A 143 9.89 -2.22 -25.46
CA LYS A 143 11.30 -2.19 -25.04
C LYS A 143 11.65 -0.86 -24.39
N GLN A 144 11.30 0.24 -25.06
CA GLN A 144 11.51 1.60 -24.55
C GLN A 144 10.81 1.81 -23.20
N ASN A 145 9.57 1.36 -23.04
CA ASN A 145 8.85 1.46 -21.76
C ASN A 145 9.59 0.72 -20.62
N TYR A 146 10.15 -0.46 -20.89
CA TYR A 146 10.93 -1.20 -19.89
C TYR A 146 12.28 -0.55 -19.58
N GLN A 147 12.94 0.06 -20.57
CA GLN A 147 14.16 0.84 -20.36
C GLN A 147 13.91 2.07 -19.48
N VAL A 148 12.77 2.75 -19.68
CA VAL A 148 12.35 3.86 -18.80
C VAL A 148 12.15 3.36 -17.36
N LEU A 149 11.49 2.22 -17.17
CA LEU A 149 11.32 1.64 -15.84
C LEU A 149 12.65 1.20 -15.20
N GLN A 150 13.62 0.76 -16.01
CA GLN A 150 14.96 0.43 -15.54
C GLN A 150 15.70 1.67 -15.06
N GLN A 151 15.70 2.74 -15.86
CA GLN A 151 16.32 4.01 -15.49
C GLN A 151 15.70 4.56 -14.21
N GLN A 152 14.37 4.48 -14.07
CA GLN A 152 13.68 4.90 -12.84
C GLN A 152 14.11 4.10 -11.61
N LEU A 153 14.42 2.80 -11.73
CA LEU A 153 14.94 2.01 -10.60
C LEU A 153 16.32 2.50 -10.19
N GLU A 154 17.18 2.77 -11.17
CA GLU A 154 18.55 3.25 -10.96
C GLU A 154 18.55 4.64 -10.31
N ASP A 155 17.76 5.57 -10.86
CA ASP A 155 17.66 6.95 -10.39
C ASP A 155 17.10 7.04 -8.96
N THR A 156 16.10 6.21 -8.63
CA THR A 156 15.46 6.21 -7.31
C THR A 156 16.23 5.39 -6.27
N GLY A 157 17.14 4.51 -6.69
CA GLY A 157 17.81 3.54 -5.82
C GLY A 157 16.85 2.51 -5.19
N GLU A 158 15.63 2.40 -5.71
CA GLU A 158 14.62 1.47 -5.21
C GLU A 158 14.79 0.07 -5.78
N LYS A 159 14.38 -0.95 -5.02
CA LYS A 159 14.48 -2.37 -5.46
C LYS A 159 13.35 -2.80 -6.38
N GLN A 160 12.26 -2.05 -6.39
CA GLN A 160 11.06 -2.36 -7.16
C GLN A 160 10.22 -1.12 -7.42
N ILE A 161 9.48 -1.12 -8.52
CA ILE A 161 8.57 -0.04 -8.93
C ILE A 161 7.18 -0.62 -9.18
N SER A 162 6.18 0.08 -8.68
CA SER A 162 4.76 -0.15 -8.96
C SER A 162 4.26 0.90 -9.94
N THR A 163 3.67 0.50 -11.07
CA THR A 163 3.26 1.48 -12.11
C THR A 163 1.94 2.17 -11.82
N THR A 164 0.99 1.48 -11.16
CA THR A 164 -0.33 2.07 -10.87
C THR A 164 -0.37 2.81 -9.54
N ASP A 165 0.36 2.32 -8.55
CA ASP A 165 0.43 2.90 -7.20
C ASP A 165 1.91 3.00 -6.78
N PRO A 166 2.59 4.11 -7.08
CA PRO A 166 4.05 4.25 -6.93
C PRO A 166 4.57 4.06 -5.51
N ASP A 167 3.73 4.27 -4.49
CA ASP A 167 4.11 4.09 -3.09
C ASP A 167 3.97 2.64 -2.61
N SER A 168 3.35 1.77 -3.41
CA SER A 168 3.10 0.39 -3.01
C SER A 168 4.27 -0.56 -3.31
N ARG A 169 4.49 -1.54 -2.45
CA ARG A 169 5.59 -2.51 -2.60
C ARG A 169 5.06 -3.94 -2.55
N GLN A 170 5.76 -4.88 -3.19
CA GLN A 170 5.46 -6.30 -3.04
C GLN A 170 5.91 -6.78 -1.66
N LEU A 171 4.93 -7.15 -0.84
CA LEU A 171 5.08 -7.60 0.54
C LEU A 171 4.75 -9.08 0.66
N ILE A 172 5.32 -9.74 1.66
CA ILE A 172 5.01 -11.13 2.00
C ILE A 172 3.87 -11.10 3.02
N THR A 173 2.72 -11.67 2.67
CA THR A 173 1.54 -11.71 3.54
C THR A 173 1.59 -12.91 4.46
N ARG A 174 1.73 -14.12 3.91
CA ARG A 174 1.80 -15.39 4.68
C ARG A 174 2.69 -16.40 3.95
N ASN A 175 3.69 -16.94 4.63
CA ASN A 175 4.66 -17.90 4.06
C ASN A 175 5.24 -17.38 2.73
N ASN A 176 4.95 -18.04 1.61
CA ASN A 176 5.42 -17.66 0.27
C ASN A 176 4.36 -16.85 -0.52
N ILE A 177 3.23 -16.50 0.10
CA ILE A 177 2.20 -15.69 -0.55
C ILE A 177 2.60 -14.22 -0.45
N THR A 178 2.96 -13.63 -1.60
CA THR A 178 3.22 -12.20 -1.72
C THR A 178 2.01 -11.45 -2.25
N GLU A 179 1.82 -10.20 -1.84
CA GLU A 179 0.84 -9.27 -2.38
C GLU A 179 1.44 -7.86 -2.51
N VAL A 180 0.97 -7.07 -3.47
CA VAL A 180 1.39 -5.66 -3.59
C VAL A 180 0.52 -4.82 -2.67
N GLY A 181 1.16 -4.08 -1.77
CA GLY A 181 0.47 -3.45 -0.67
C GLY A 181 1.31 -2.56 0.21
N TYR A 182 0.70 -2.19 1.32
CA TYR A 182 1.29 -1.42 2.40
C TYR A 182 1.30 -2.26 3.67
N ASN A 183 2.31 -2.06 4.51
CA ASN A 183 2.37 -2.64 5.83
C ASN A 183 2.00 -1.58 6.87
N VAL A 184 0.84 -1.73 7.50
CA VAL A 184 0.39 -0.87 8.60
C VAL A 184 0.73 -1.53 9.92
N GLN A 185 1.64 -0.92 10.67
CA GLN A 185 1.94 -1.32 12.04
C GLN A 185 1.06 -0.49 12.97
N THR A 186 0.26 -1.14 13.81
CA THR A 186 -0.63 -0.47 14.77
C THR A 186 -0.25 -0.87 16.20
N THR A 187 -0.53 0.03 17.14
CA THR A 187 -0.36 -0.20 18.58
C THR A 187 -1.67 0.06 19.30
N VAL A 188 -1.99 -0.80 20.27
CA VAL A 188 -3.28 -0.84 20.96
C VAL A 188 -3.04 -0.94 22.46
N ASP A 189 -3.82 -0.20 23.24
CA ASP A 189 -3.84 -0.25 24.71
C ASP A 189 -4.63 -1.48 25.20
N ASP A 190 -4.19 -2.11 26.29
CA ASP A 190 -4.90 -3.26 26.84
C ASP A 190 -6.19 -2.91 27.60
N LYS A 191 -6.29 -1.73 28.22
CA LYS A 191 -7.42 -1.39 29.12
C LYS A 191 -8.75 -1.31 28.38
N HIS A 192 -8.79 -0.55 27.29
CA HIS A 192 -10.01 -0.33 26.49
C HIS A 192 -9.85 -0.67 25.01
N LYS A 193 -8.76 -1.35 24.63
CA LYS A 193 -8.47 -1.77 23.24
C LYS A 193 -8.44 -0.59 22.26
N LEU A 194 -8.01 0.58 22.74
CA LEU A 194 -7.91 1.79 21.94
C LEU A 194 -6.61 1.79 21.13
N ILE A 195 -6.69 2.18 19.85
CA ILE A 195 -5.52 2.37 19.01
C ILE A 195 -4.77 3.63 19.49
N ILE A 196 -3.49 3.48 19.82
CA ILE A 196 -2.64 4.55 20.35
C ILE A 196 -1.84 5.21 19.22
N ASP A 197 -1.23 4.40 18.36
CA ASP A 197 -0.40 4.88 17.26
C ASP A 197 -0.40 3.90 16.09
N TYR A 198 -0.08 4.42 14.91
CA TYR A 198 0.10 3.63 13.70
C TYR A 198 1.25 4.16 12.83
N LYS A 199 1.88 3.26 12.08
CA LYS A 199 2.93 3.58 11.11
C LYS A 199 2.67 2.84 9.81
N LEU A 200 2.64 3.58 8.70
CA LEU A 200 2.67 3.01 7.37
C LEU A 200 4.13 2.73 6.99
N THR A 201 4.40 1.52 6.52
CA THR A 201 5.73 1.09 6.09
C THR A 201 5.60 0.24 4.83
N ASN A 202 6.66 0.22 4.03
CA ASN A 202 6.72 -0.53 2.78
C ASN A 202 7.69 -1.72 2.86
N THR A 203 8.04 -2.10 4.10
CA THR A 203 9.01 -3.16 4.41
C THR A 203 8.32 -4.33 5.10
N ASN A 204 8.75 -5.55 4.78
CA ASN A 204 8.30 -6.74 5.49
C ASN A 204 8.88 -6.81 6.91
N ASP A 205 8.12 -7.37 7.85
CA ASP A 205 8.40 -7.35 9.30
C ASP A 205 9.52 -8.28 9.76
N SER A 206 10.39 -8.77 8.88
CA SER A 206 11.41 -9.75 9.29
C SER A 206 12.47 -9.19 10.25
N LYS A 207 12.62 -7.85 10.37
CA LYS A 207 13.56 -7.21 11.32
C LYS A 207 13.10 -5.89 11.94
N ALA A 208 11.91 -5.42 11.57
CA ALA A 208 11.44 -4.06 11.82
C ALA A 208 10.09 -4.04 12.54
N TYR A 209 9.84 -4.99 13.45
CA TYR A 209 8.64 -4.92 14.29
C TYR A 209 8.66 -3.60 15.03
N GLY A 210 7.74 -2.71 14.65
CA GLY A 210 7.14 -1.67 15.45
C GLY A 210 8.04 -0.73 16.26
N ARG A 211 9.37 -0.77 16.23
CA ARG A 211 10.22 -0.07 17.21
C ARG A 211 9.84 1.39 17.34
N ASP A 212 9.57 2.06 16.22
CA ASP A 212 9.20 3.47 16.26
C ASP A 212 7.74 3.68 16.69
N ALA A 213 6.81 2.82 16.28
CA ALA A 213 5.40 2.93 16.69
C ALA A 213 5.22 2.58 18.16
N ALA A 214 5.89 1.53 18.62
CA ALA A 214 6.01 1.10 20.02
C ALA A 214 6.69 2.18 20.87
N LYS A 215 7.82 2.75 20.44
CA LYS A 215 8.49 3.86 21.15
C LYS A 215 7.57 5.08 21.26
N ARG A 216 6.90 5.46 20.17
CA ARG A 216 5.92 6.57 20.21
C ARG A 216 4.75 6.26 21.14
N ALA A 217 4.22 5.04 21.08
CA ALA A 217 3.16 4.60 21.97
C ALA A 217 3.60 4.59 23.45
N ASN A 218 4.81 4.13 23.76
CA ASN A 218 5.39 4.15 25.10
C ASN A 218 5.57 5.57 25.62
N ASN A 219 6.03 6.50 24.78
CA ASN A 219 6.10 7.93 25.14
C ASN A 219 4.71 8.51 25.40
N ILE A 220 3.70 8.09 24.65
CA ILE A 220 2.31 8.50 24.88
C ILE A 220 1.76 7.86 26.16
N ALA A 221 2.16 6.64 26.51
CA ALA A 221 1.64 5.88 27.65
C ALA A 221 2.40 6.08 28.97
N ASN A 222 3.50 6.85 28.99
CA ASN A 222 4.41 7.02 30.14
C ASN A 222 5.04 5.70 30.63
N ASN A 223 5.77 5.00 29.76
CA ASN A 223 6.54 3.77 30.06
C ASN A 223 5.69 2.52 30.36
N GLY A 224 4.76 2.21 29.46
CA GLY A 224 4.07 0.93 29.46
C GLY A 224 4.94 -0.24 29.03
N PHE A 225 4.65 -1.43 29.56
CA PHE A 225 5.28 -2.67 29.12
C PHE A 225 4.84 -2.97 27.68
N TYR A 226 5.80 -3.10 26.76
CA TYR A 226 5.50 -3.39 25.34
C TYR A 226 5.46 -4.89 25.06
N ARG A 227 4.34 -5.38 24.50
CA ARG A 227 4.19 -6.78 24.07
C ARG A 227 3.90 -6.88 22.57
N PRO A 228 4.79 -7.45 21.76
CA PRO A 228 4.48 -7.78 20.37
C PRO A 228 3.47 -8.94 20.33
N LEU A 229 2.37 -8.78 19.59
CA LEU A 229 1.42 -9.87 19.32
C LEU A 229 1.75 -10.43 17.92
N ARG A 230 2.00 -11.75 17.84
CA ARG A 230 2.10 -12.46 16.57
C ARG A 230 1.40 -13.80 16.66
N GLN A 231 0.48 -14.08 15.73
CA GLN A 231 -0.04 -15.42 15.52
C GLN A 231 1.07 -16.24 14.84
N ARG A 232 1.66 -17.16 15.62
CA ARG A 232 2.69 -18.17 15.24
C ARG A 232 4.13 -17.67 15.07
N ILE A 233 5.01 -18.36 15.80
CA ILE A 233 6.48 -18.38 15.79
C ILE A 233 7.14 -17.24 16.57
N SER A 234 7.26 -17.45 17.89
CA SER A 234 8.24 -16.76 18.74
C SER A 234 9.65 -17.08 18.23
N HIS A 235 10.34 -16.10 17.64
CA HIS A 235 11.79 -16.12 17.57
C HIS A 235 12.34 -15.52 18.88
N ARG A 236 13.22 -16.25 19.58
CA ARG A 236 13.83 -15.86 20.87
C ARG A 236 14.46 -14.46 20.89
N SER A 237 14.88 -13.94 19.74
CA SER A 237 15.47 -12.59 19.59
C SER A 237 14.46 -11.45 19.82
N GLU A 238 13.17 -11.67 19.53
CA GLU A 238 12.14 -10.65 19.61
C GLU A 238 11.65 -10.43 21.06
N ILE A 239 11.63 -11.49 21.86
CA ILE A 239 11.38 -11.41 23.32
C ILE A 239 12.51 -10.61 23.99
N LYS A 240 13.76 -10.84 23.57
CA LYS A 240 14.92 -10.11 24.08
C LYS A 240 14.81 -8.61 23.81
N THR A 241 14.34 -8.24 22.61
CA THR A 241 14.14 -6.84 22.22
C THR A 241 12.97 -6.18 22.97
N ALA A 242 11.87 -6.91 23.22
CA ALA A 242 10.76 -6.39 24.02
C ALA A 242 11.17 -6.15 25.48
N VAL A 243 11.96 -7.07 26.06
CA VAL A 243 12.54 -6.92 27.41
C VAL A 243 13.54 -5.76 27.47
N GLU A 244 14.32 -5.51 26.41
CA GLU A 244 15.22 -4.36 26.32
C GLU A 244 14.50 -3.01 26.13
N MET A 245 13.24 -3.02 25.68
CA MET A 245 12.45 -1.82 25.41
C MET A 245 11.54 -1.36 26.56
N GLY A 246 11.50 -2.12 27.67
CA GLY A 246 10.66 -1.85 28.83
C GLY A 246 9.45 -2.77 28.89
#